data_AF-A0A0S9F2P1-F1
#
_entry.id   AF-A0A0S9F2P1-F1
#
_cell.length_a   1.000
_cell.length_b   1.000
_cell.length_c   1.000
_cell.angle_alpha   90.00
_cell.angle_beta   90.00
_cell.angle_gamma   90.00
#
_symmetry.space_group_name_H-M   'P 1'
#
loop_
_entity.id
_entity.type
_entity.pdbx_description
1 polymer ?
#
loop_
_entity_poly.entity_id
_entity_poly.type
_entity_poly.pdbx_seq_one_letter_code
_entity_poly.pdbx_strand_id
1 'polypeptide(L)'
;MFEAGYEVLVECTWTGLAGRSLFVHNMRRFMPGGHVTTAQTVTTRAKFSQQVVRELLPDTVKAMTHPLYEHFDFFTPSDSFYSEELAEMTKNRF
;
A
#
# COMPACT_ATOMS: atom_id res chain seq x y z
N MET A 1 7.96 -1.92 26.87
CA MET A 1 8.39 -3.16 26.19
C MET A 1 7.12 -3.96 25.92
N PHE A 2 6.81 -4.28 24.67
CA PHE A 2 5.62 -5.08 24.34
C PHE A 2 5.90 -6.56 24.62
N GLU A 3 4.87 -7.31 25.06
CA GLU A 3 4.98 -8.74 25.32
C GLU A 3 5.33 -9.50 24.02
N ALA A 4 6.13 -10.55 24.12
CA ALA A 4 6.46 -11.38 22.95
C ALA A 4 5.18 -11.95 22.34
N GLY A 5 5.03 -11.84 21.01
CA GLY A 5 3.83 -12.31 20.31
C GLY A 5 2.68 -11.30 20.27
N TYR A 6 2.92 -10.02 20.57
CA TYR A 6 1.89 -8.99 20.41
C TYR A 6 1.42 -8.87 18.94
N GLU A 7 0.15 -8.50 18.80
CA GLU A 7 -0.47 -8.21 17.52
C GLU A 7 -0.60 -6.70 17.33
N VAL A 8 -0.43 -6.27 16.09
CA VAL A 8 -0.55 -4.88 15.68
C VAL A 8 -1.82 -4.73 14.86
N LEU A 9 -2.70 -3.84 15.32
CA LEU A 9 -3.84 -3.38 14.55
C LEU A 9 -3.43 -2.14 13.79
N VAL A 10 -3.57 -2.17 12.46
CA VAL A 10 -3.28 -1.04 11.59
C VAL A 10 -4.56 -0.65 10.88
N GLU A 11 -4.91 0.63 10.97
CA GLU A 11 -5.94 1.26 10.17
C GLU A 11 -5.28 2.33 9.30
N CYS A 12 -5.62 2.33 8.02
CA CYS A 12 -5.28 3.40 7.10
C CYS A 12 -6.57 3.93 6.49
N THR A 13 -6.73 5.25 6.50
CA THR A 13 -7.88 5.93 5.91
C THR A 13 -7.38 6.96 4.91
N TRP A 14 -7.81 6.83 3.66
CA TRP A 14 -7.46 7.71 2.55
C TRP A 14 -8.68 8.56 2.21
N THR A 15 -8.54 9.87 2.20
CA THR A 15 -9.64 10.82 1.99
C THR A 15 -9.35 11.75 0.82
N GLY A 16 -10.39 12.30 0.19
CA GLY A 16 -10.23 13.26 -0.91
C GLY A 16 -9.82 12.60 -2.23
N LEU A 17 -10.30 11.37 -2.42
CA LEU A 17 -9.94 10.50 -3.52
C LEU A 17 -10.80 10.75 -4.78
N ALA A 18 -12.02 11.28 -4.66
CA ALA A 18 -12.91 11.38 -5.81
C ALA A 18 -12.30 12.24 -6.93
N GLY A 19 -12.26 11.68 -8.14
CA GLY A 19 -11.67 12.31 -9.32
C GLY A 19 -10.13 12.30 -9.34
N ARG A 20 -9.47 11.65 -8.39
CA ARG A 20 -8.02 11.44 -8.42
C ARG A 20 -7.67 10.30 -9.37
N SER A 21 -6.50 10.39 -9.97
CA SER A 21 -5.94 9.36 -10.84
C SER A 21 -4.62 8.82 -10.28
N LEU A 22 -4.35 7.54 -10.54
CA LEU A 22 -3.02 6.98 -10.32
C LEU A 22 -2.03 7.56 -11.34
N PHE A 23 -0.79 7.75 -10.91
CA PHE A 23 0.31 8.12 -11.77
C PHE A 23 1.60 7.48 -11.24
N VAL A 24 2.59 7.32 -12.11
CA VAL A 24 3.91 6.84 -11.70
C VAL A 24 4.79 8.03 -11.36
N HIS A 25 5.22 8.08 -10.11
CA HIS A 25 6.25 9.02 -9.70
C HIS A 25 7.62 8.59 -10.24
N ASN A 26 8.42 9.53 -10.73
CA ASN A 26 9.79 9.30 -11.23
C ASN A 26 9.92 8.40 -12.49
N MET A 27 8.84 8.22 -13.27
CA MET A 27 8.83 7.52 -14.58
C MET A 27 9.45 6.10 -14.58
N ARG A 28 9.53 5.44 -13.41
CA ARG A 28 10.19 4.13 -13.26
C ARG A 28 9.42 2.98 -13.88
N ARG A 29 8.15 3.17 -14.14
CA ARG A 29 7.24 2.19 -14.72
C ARG A 29 6.31 2.87 -15.70
N PHE A 30 5.89 2.12 -16.71
CA PHE A 30 4.80 2.56 -17.57
C PHE A 30 3.48 2.24 -16.86
N MET A 31 2.65 3.26 -16.69
CA MET A 31 1.26 3.11 -16.25
C MET A 31 0.41 3.78 -17.31
N PRO A 32 -0.45 3.02 -18.02
CA PRO A 32 -1.40 3.64 -18.91
C PRO A 32 -2.30 4.59 -18.11
N GLY A 33 -2.59 5.76 -18.68
CA GLY A 33 -3.51 6.69 -18.05
C GLY A 33 -4.92 6.10 -17.92
N GLY A 34 -5.76 6.75 -17.13
CA GLY A 34 -7.18 6.42 -17.05
C GLY A 34 -7.60 5.67 -15.80
N HIS A 35 -6.69 5.33 -14.88
CA HIS A 35 -7.02 4.78 -13.56
C HIS A 35 -7.55 5.88 -12.64
N VAL A 36 -8.85 6.12 -12.65
CA VAL A 36 -9.52 7.17 -11.86
C VAL A 36 -10.41 6.52 -10.80
N THR A 37 -10.50 7.13 -9.62
CA THR A 37 -11.43 6.66 -8.60
C THR A 37 -12.61 7.60 -8.42
N THR A 38 -13.79 7.00 -8.20
CA THR A 38 -15.01 7.71 -7.79
C THR A 38 -15.23 7.65 -6.27
N ALA A 39 -14.47 6.80 -5.56
CA ALA A 39 -14.54 6.71 -4.12
C ALA A 39 -14.03 8.02 -3.50
N GLN A 40 -14.74 8.58 -2.52
CA GLN A 40 -14.30 9.77 -1.78
C GLN A 40 -13.31 9.40 -0.67
N THR A 41 -13.57 8.26 -0.01
CA THR A 41 -12.82 7.76 1.13
C THR A 41 -12.68 6.25 1.01
N VAL A 42 -11.50 5.74 1.32
CA VAL A 42 -11.23 4.30 1.48
C VAL A 42 -10.67 4.10 2.88
N THR A 43 -11.00 2.99 3.52
CA THR A 43 -10.42 2.61 4.81
C THR A 43 -10.06 1.12 4.77
N THR A 44 -8.83 0.81 5.14
CA THR A 44 -8.32 -0.56 5.24
C THR A 44 -7.89 -0.81 6.66
N ARG A 45 -8.27 -1.96 7.19
CA ARG A 45 -7.91 -2.42 8.52
C ARG A 45 -7.31 -3.80 8.40
N ALA A 46 -6.18 -4.03 9.04
CA ALA A 46 -5.62 -5.35 9.16
C ALA A 46 -4.94 -5.53 10.51
N LYS A 47 -4.82 -6.81 10.88
CA LYS A 47 -4.17 -7.24 12.10
C LYS A 47 -2.99 -8.11 11.70
N PHE A 48 -1.82 -7.80 12.24
CA PHE A 48 -0.60 -8.52 11.92
C PHE A 48 0.09 -8.96 13.20
N SER A 49 0.72 -10.14 13.19
CA SER A 49 1.68 -10.48 14.24
C SER A 49 2.95 -9.65 14.06
N GLN A 50 3.66 -9.37 15.16
CA GLN A 50 4.96 -8.70 15.11
C GLN A 50 5.92 -9.36 14.10
N GLN A 51 5.93 -10.70 14.04
CA GLN A 51 6.85 -11.44 13.18
C GLN A 51 6.55 -11.17 11.70
N VAL A 52 5.28 -11.17 11.29
CA VAL A 52 4.87 -10.89 9.92
C VAL A 52 5.26 -9.47 9.50
N VAL A 53 5.08 -8.48 10.36
CA VAL A 53 5.48 -7.09 10.04
C VAL A 53 6.99 -6.98 9.82
N ARG A 54 7.80 -7.72 10.59
CA ARG A 54 9.27 -7.66 10.48
C ARG A 54 9.82 -8.48 9.31
N GLU A 55 9.28 -9.67 9.08
CA GLU A 55 9.84 -10.63 8.12
C GLU A 55 9.18 -10.50 6.74
N LEU A 56 7.93 -10.05 6.68
CA LEU A 56 7.08 -9.98 5.49
C LEU A 56 6.48 -8.58 5.32
N LEU A 57 7.34 -7.57 5.42
CA LEU A 57 6.93 -6.18 5.25
C LEU A 57 6.27 -5.90 3.88
N PRO A 58 6.76 -6.44 2.73
CA PRO A 58 6.08 -6.25 1.44
C PRO A 58 4.65 -6.77 1.45
N ASP A 59 4.40 -7.95 2.01
CA ASP A 59 3.06 -8.54 2.10
C ASP A 59 2.15 -7.74 3.04
N THR A 60 2.71 -7.25 4.15
CA THR A 60 2.00 -6.37 5.08
C THR A 60 1.54 -5.08 4.39
N VAL A 61 2.42 -4.45 3.61
CA VAL A 61 2.09 -3.23 2.86
C VAL A 61 1.10 -3.50 1.73
N LYS A 62 1.27 -4.62 1.02
CA LYS A 62 0.31 -5.06 0.01
C LYS A 62 -1.07 -5.24 0.62
N ALA A 63 -1.20 -5.97 1.73
CA ALA A 63 -2.48 -6.18 2.41
C ALA A 63 -3.16 -4.86 2.82
N MET A 64 -2.39 -3.85 3.21
CA MET A 64 -2.93 -2.53 3.59
C MET A 64 -3.34 -1.66 2.40
N THR A 65 -2.62 -1.75 1.27
CA THR A 65 -2.78 -0.81 0.15
C THR A 65 -3.51 -1.40 -1.05
N HIS A 66 -3.60 -2.71 -1.18
CA HIS A 66 -4.31 -3.35 -2.28
C HIS A 66 -5.79 -2.92 -2.37
N PRO A 67 -6.56 -2.86 -1.26
CA PRO A 67 -7.95 -2.38 -1.33
C PRO A 67 -8.08 -0.94 -1.84
N LEU A 68 -7.10 -0.08 -1.56
CA LEU A 68 -7.06 1.27 -2.13
C LEU A 68 -6.96 1.23 -3.66
N TYR A 69 -6.05 0.42 -4.20
CA TYR A 69 -5.82 0.35 -5.64
C TYR A 69 -7.00 -0.23 -6.42
N GLU A 70 -7.77 -1.16 -5.82
CA GLU A 70 -8.98 -1.70 -6.43
C GLU A 70 -10.02 -0.61 -6.76
N HIS A 71 -10.04 0.49 -6.02
CA HIS A 71 -10.94 1.62 -6.27
C HIS A 71 -10.53 2.49 -7.48
N PHE A 72 -9.35 2.28 -8.07
CA PHE A 72 -8.88 3.00 -9.26
C PHE A 72 -8.99 2.08 -10.49
N ASP A 73 -10.21 1.88 -10.97
CA ASP A 73 -10.54 1.00 -12.10
C ASP A 73 -9.96 -0.42 -11.97
N PHE A 74 -10.09 -1.02 -10.77
CA PHE A 74 -9.60 -2.36 -10.46
C PHE A 74 -8.10 -2.54 -10.74
N PHE A 75 -7.32 -1.47 -10.60
CA PHE A 75 -5.87 -1.53 -10.77
C PHE A 75 -5.25 -2.53 -9.80
N THR A 76 -4.49 -3.47 -10.35
CA THR A 76 -3.82 -4.53 -9.60
C THR A 76 -2.31 -4.41 -9.78
N PRO A 77 -1.56 -3.90 -8.79
CA PRO A 77 -0.11 -3.87 -8.85
C PRO A 77 0.49 -5.29 -8.85
N SER A 78 1.63 -5.48 -9.53
CA SER A 78 2.41 -6.72 -9.44
C SER A 78 3.07 -6.86 -8.07
N ASP A 79 3.45 -8.07 -7.66
CA ASP A 79 4.13 -8.27 -6.37
C ASP A 79 5.49 -7.56 -6.30
N SER A 80 6.19 -7.47 -7.42
CA SER A 80 7.46 -6.73 -7.54
C SER A 80 7.30 -5.23 -7.28
N PHE A 81 6.10 -4.66 -7.50
CA PHE A 81 5.83 -3.25 -7.21
C PHE A 81 6.13 -2.93 -5.74
N TYR A 82 5.60 -3.73 -4.82
CA TYR A 82 5.68 -3.46 -3.39
C TYR A 82 7.11 -3.57 -2.85
N SER A 83 7.86 -4.58 -3.29
CA SER A 83 9.25 -4.77 -2.88
C SER A 83 10.17 -3.66 -3.43
N GLU A 84 9.97 -3.25 -4.68
CA GLU A 84 10.72 -2.17 -5.31
C GLU A 84 10.42 -0.81 -4.64
N GLU A 85 9.15 -0.48 -4.38
CA GLU A 85 8.80 0.78 -3.68
C GLU A 85 9.39 0.82 -2.26
N LEU A 86 9.31 -0.30 -1.53
CA LEU A 86 9.93 -0.40 -0.20
C LEU A 86 11.45 -0.27 -0.26
N ALA A 87 12.11 -0.89 -1.25
CA ALA A 87 13.54 -0.74 -1.45
C ALA A 87 13.91 0.74 -1.69
N GLU A 88 13.10 1.47 -2.45
CA GLU A 88 13.34 2.89 -2.72
C GLU A 88 13.10 3.78 -1.52
N MET A 89 12.07 3.51 -0.72
CA MET A 89 11.82 4.22 0.54
C MET A 89 12.94 3.98 1.55
N THR A 90 13.49 2.76 1.60
CA THR A 90 14.57 2.38 2.52
C THR A 90 15.94 2.84 2.05
N LYS A 91 16.20 2.95 0.74
CA LYS A 91 17.44 3.53 0.17
C LYS A 91 17.75 4.95 0.65
N ASN A 92 16.73 5.72 1.03
CA ASN A 92 16.88 7.08 1.54
C ASN A 92 16.90 7.17 3.08
N ARG A 93 16.89 6.03 3.79
CA ARG A 93 17.04 5.96 5.25
C ARG A 93 17.69 4.64 5.66
N PHE A 94 19.02 4.57 5.53
CA PHE A 94 20.04 4.13 6.50
C PHE A 94 21.43 4.41 5.92
#